data_AF-E6YHI1-F1
#
_entry.id   AF-E6YHI1-F1
#
_cell.length_a   1.000
_cell.length_b   1.000
_cell.length_c   1.000
_cell.angle_alpha   90.00
_cell.angle_beta   90.00
_cell.angle_gamma   90.00
#
_symmetry.space_group_name_H-M   'P 1'
#
loop_
_entity.id
_entity.type
_entity.pdbx_description
1 polymer ?
#
loop_
_entity_poly.entity_id
_entity_poly.type
_entity_poly.pdbx_seq_one_letter_code
_entity_poly.pdbx_strand_id
1 'polypeptide(L)' 'MKKISTNHSTSLTPEELQKRREAVDAAISTHAIEGITLHSKTLEILEGYAKGEYSLEEFNTLMDNAIL' A
#
# COMPACT_ATOMS: atom_id res chain seq x y z
N MET A 1 -3.48 -23.80 -18.92
CA MET A 1 -3.43 -23.29 -17.52
C MET A 1 -4.48 -22.20 -17.40
N LYS A 2 -5.50 -22.37 -16.54
CA LYS A 2 -6.47 -21.31 -16.27
C LYS A 2 -5.73 -20.17 -15.57
N LYS A 3 -5.64 -18.99 -16.18
CA LYS A 3 -5.35 -17.76 -15.46
C LYS A 3 -6.52 -17.53 -14.52
N ILE A 4 -6.37 -17.94 -13.27
CA ILE A 4 -7.28 -17.50 -12.22
C ILE A 4 -6.87 -16.05 -11.97
N SER A 5 -7.47 -15.12 -12.72
CA SER A 5 -7.57 -13.76 -12.26
C SER A 5 -8.47 -13.86 -11.03
N THR A 6 -7.86 -13.96 -9.85
CA THR A 6 -8.55 -13.72 -8.60
C THR A 6 -8.95 -12.25 -8.65
N ASN A 7 -10.15 -11.99 -9.19
CA ASN A 7 -10.84 -10.73 -8.99
C ASN A 7 -11.13 -10.67 -7.48
N HIS A 8 -10.15 -10.25 -6.67
CA HIS A 8 -10.34 -9.90 -5.27
C HIS A 8 -11.09 -8.57 -5.19
N SER A 9 -12.26 -8.50 -5.82
CA SER A 9 -13.24 -7.46 -5.60
C SER A 9 -14.08 -7.84 -4.37
N THR A 10 -13.42 -8.08 -3.24
CA THR A 10 -14.02 -7.73 -1.97
C THR A 10 -13.83 -6.22 -1.87
N SER A 11 -14.84 -5.48 -2.34
CA SER A 11 -14.84 -4.01 -2.23
C SER A 11 -14.60 -3.64 -0.77
N LEU A 12 -13.46 -3.02 -0.49
CA LEU A 12 -13.15 -2.53 0.85
C LEU A 12 -14.23 -1.53 1.26
N THR A 13 -14.60 -1.59 2.53
CA THR A 13 -15.47 -0.60 3.13
C THR A 13 -14.73 0.74 3.25
N PRO A 14 -15.46 1.87 3.31
CA PRO A 14 -14.85 3.16 3.60
C PRO A 14 -14.05 3.18 4.92
N GLU A 15 -14.49 2.43 5.94
CA GLU A 15 -13.77 2.31 7.22
C GLU A 15 -12.42 1.59 7.05
N GLU A 16 -12.38 0.53 6.26
CA GLU A 16 -11.12 -0.18 5.97
C GLU A 16 -10.15 0.70 5.16
N LEU A 17 -10.64 1.44 4.17
CA LEU A 17 -9.83 2.41 3.42
C LEU A 17 -9.29 3.51 4.32
N GLN A 18 -10.11 4.02 5.25
CA GLN A 18 -9.70 5.02 6.23
C GLN A 18 -8.59 4.49 7.14
N LYS A 19 -8.72 3.26 7.66
CA LYS A 19 -7.67 2.63 8.47
C LYS A 19 -6.36 2.44 7.70
N ARG A 20 -6.44 2.09 6.40
CA ARG A 20 -5.25 1.99 5.55
C ARG A 20 -4.59 3.35 5.34
N ARG A 21 -5.38 4.40 5.09
CA ARG A 21 -4.87 5.77 4.97
C ARG A 21 -4.13 6.20 6.24
N GLU A 22 -4.74 6.01 7.41
CA GLU A 22 -4.12 6.32 8.70
C GLU A 22 -2.80 5.58 8.92
N ALA A 23 -2.75 4.29 8.57
CA ALA A 23 -1.53 3.50 8.67
C ALA A 23 -0.41 4.02 7.73
N VAL A 24 -0.75 4.38 6.50
CA VAL A 24 0.20 4.94 5.52
C VAL A 24 0.71 6.31 5.97
N ASP A 25 -0.18 7.19 6.42
CA ASP A 25 0.18 8.52 6.89
C ASP A 25 1.10 8.45 8.14
N ALA A 26 0.83 7.52 9.06
CA ALA A 26 1.69 7.25 10.21
C ALA A 26 3.08 6.72 9.78
N ALA A 27 3.14 5.82 8.79
CA ALA A 27 4.40 5.31 8.25
C ALA A 27 5.23 6.41 7.57
N ILE A 28 4.61 7.34 6.84
CA ILE A 28 5.30 8.49 6.25
C ILE A 28 5.77 9.43 7.36
N SER A 29 4.89 9.74 8.32
CA SER A 29 5.17 10.68 9.40
C SER A 29 6.33 10.22 10.29
N THR A 30 6.41 8.94 10.63
CA THR A 30 7.50 8.44 11.49
C THR A 30 8.88 8.64 10.87
N HIS A 31 9.01 8.47 9.55
CA HIS A 31 10.28 8.74 8.84
C HIS A 31 10.54 10.24 8.72
N ALA A 32 9.50 11.03 8.44
CA ALA A 32 9.62 12.47 8.32
C ALA A 32 10.08 13.14 9.63
N ILE A 33 9.63 12.63 10.80
CA ILE A 33 10.09 13.10 12.12
C ILE A 33 11.60 12.87 12.31
N GLU A 34 12.15 11.83 11.69
CA GLU A 34 13.60 11.55 11.67
C GLU A 34 14.34 12.33 10.58
N GLY A 35 13.66 13.22 9.83
CA GLY A 35 14.24 13.95 8.70
C GLY A 35 14.46 13.07 7.46
N ILE A 36 13.84 11.89 7.42
CA ILE A 36 13.96 10.94 6.32
C ILE A 36 12.77 11.09 5.38
N THR A 37 13.05 11.38 4.11
CA THR A 37 12.05 11.33 3.05
C THR A 37 12.09 9.96 2.39
N LEU A 38 10.94 9.27 2.33
CA LEU A 38 10.84 7.97 1.67
C LEU A 38 11.09 8.07 0.16
N HIS A 39 11.63 7.01 -0.43
CA HIS A 39 11.84 6.94 -1.87
C HIS A 39 10.51 7.04 -2.65
N SER A 40 10.54 7.64 -3.84
CA SER A 40 9.33 7.90 -4.63
C SER A 40 8.56 6.63 -4.97
N LYS A 41 9.26 5.53 -5.28
CA LYS A 41 8.64 4.21 -5.54
C LYS A 41 7.92 3.68 -4.30
N THR A 42 8.49 3.88 -3.10
CA THR A 42 7.85 3.49 -1.84
C THR A 42 6.56 4.26 -1.62
N LEU A 43 6.56 5.58 -1.89
CA LEU A 43 5.36 6.41 -1.78
C LEU A 43 4.26 5.98 -2.75
N GLU A 44 4.62 5.60 -3.98
CA GLU A 44 3.68 5.08 -4.97
C GLU A 44 2.99 3.79 -4.49
N ILE A 45 3.75 2.86 -3.91
CA ILE A 45 3.22 1.59 -3.39
C ILE A 45 2.36 1.83 -2.13
N LEU A 46 2.75 2.75 -1.26
CA LEU A 46 1.91 3.09 -0.10
C LEU A 46 0.57 3.70 -0.52
N GLU A 47 0.57 4.57 -1.53
CA GLU A 47 -0.64 5.24 -2.01
C GLU A 47 -1.64 4.26 -2.66
N GLY A 48 -1.15 3.30 -3.46
CA GLY A 48 -2.02 2.27 -4.04
C GLY A 48 -2.67 1.38 -2.98
N TYR A 49 -1.92 1.02 -1.93
CA TYR A 49 -2.48 0.28 -0.79
C TYR A 49 -3.57 1.07 -0.05
N ALA A 50 -3.32 2.36 0.22
CA ALA A 50 -4.27 3.25 0.89
C ALA A 50 -5.58 3.41 0.09
N LYS A 51 -5.49 3.43 -1.24
CA LYS A 51 -6.66 3.49 -2.14
C LYS A 51 -7.39 2.16 -2.31
N GLY A 52 -6.83 1.06 -1.80
CA GLY A 52 -7.42 -0.26 -1.97
C GLY A 52 -7.24 -0.84 -3.37
N GLU A 53 -6.23 -0.39 -4.12
CA GLU A 53 -5.93 -0.89 -5.46
C GLU A 53 -5.51 -2.37 -5.44
N TYR A 54 -5.02 -2.84 -4.28
CA TYR A 54 -4.60 -4.23 -4.06
C TYR A 54 -4.70 -4.63 -2.58
N SER A 55 -4.58 -5.93 -2.34
CA SER A 55 -4.55 -6.56 -1.02
C SER A 55 -3.25 -6.26 -0.25
N LEU A 56 -3.22 -6.62 1.04
CA LEU A 56 -2.00 -6.52 1.86
C LEU A 56 -0.89 -7.46 1.35
N GLU A 57 -1.25 -8.63 0.85
CA GLU A 57 -0.28 -9.60 0.29
C GLU A 57 0.39 -9.05 -0.97
N GLU A 58 -0.39 -8.44 -1.87
CA GLU A 58 0.12 -7.78 -3.07
C GLU A 58 0.96 -6.55 -2.72
N PHE A 59 0.55 -5.74 -1.74
CA PHE A 59 1.36 -4.65 -1.21
C PHE A 59 2.73 -5.16 -0.73
N ASN A 60 2.77 -6.21 0.09
CA ASN A 60 4.02 -6.79 0.58
C ASN A 60 4.90 -7.28 -0.57
N THR A 61 4.29 -7.96 -1.56
CA THR A 61 5.00 -8.44 -2.75
C THR A 61 5.59 -7.29 -3.56
N LEU A 62 4.87 -6.18 -3.73
CA LEU A 62 5.37 -4.99 -4.43
C LEU A 62 6.54 -4.35 -3.68
N MET A 63 6.44 -4.25 -2.35
CA MET A 63 7.50 -3.70 -1.50
C MET A 63 8.78 -4.55 -1.55
N ASP A 64 8.66 -5.88 -1.44
CA ASP A 64 9.81 -6.80 -1.47
C ASP A 64 10.56 -6.79 -2.80
N ASN A 65 9.85 -6.50 -3.90
CA ASN A 65 10.40 -6.45 -5.25
C ASN A 65 10.71 -5.01 -5.72
N ALA A 66 10.56 -4.01 -4.86
CA ALA A 66 10.78 -2.62 -5.23
C ALA A 66 12.26 -2.36 -5.51
N ILE A 67 12.55 -1.80 -6.68
CA ILE A 67 13.87 -1.26 -7.03
C ILE A 67 13.86 0.22 -6.63
N LEU A 68 14.78 0.61 -5.74
CA LEU A 68 14.93 1.94 -5.16
C LEU A 68 16.11 2.69 -5.79
#